data_AF-A0A843AMW3-F1
#
_entry.id   AF-A0A843AMW3-F1
#
_cell.length_a   1.000
_cell.length_b   1.000
_cell.length_c   1.000
_cell.angle_alpha   90.00
_cell.angle_beta   90.00
_cell.angle_gamma   90.00
#
_symmetry.space_group_name_H-M   'P 1'
#
loop_
_entity.id
_entity.type
_entity.pdbx_description
1 polymer ?
#
loop_
_entity_poly.entity_id
_entity_poly.type
_entity_poly.pdbx_seq_one_letter_code
_entity_poly.pdbx_strand_id
1 'polypeptide(L)'
;MKIAVASSDGERVDQHFGQAQHFLIFQMGKSGLEFVELREKSKNPIYDHEYRWKRGLEILKDCKVVFCRRIGDEPRQKLLENGIEVVESKNNTITNAITSYLTLVIQEIKSNNNVEEKDAQNRD
;
A
#
# COMPACT_ATOMS: atom_id res chain seq x y z
N MET A 1 -2.38 -11.05 -2.81
CA MET A 1 -2.52 -9.78 -2.08
C MET A 1 -2.50 -8.63 -3.09
N LYS A 2 -3.47 -7.72 -3.08
CA LYS A 2 -3.47 -6.54 -3.96
C LYS A 2 -2.72 -5.38 -3.32
N ILE A 3 -1.85 -4.75 -4.10
CA ILE A 3 -1.01 -3.61 -3.71
C ILE A 3 -1.35 -2.46 -4.65
N ALA A 4 -1.74 -1.31 -4.09
CA ALA A 4 -1.97 -0.08 -4.84
C ALA A 4 -0.73 0.82 -4.79
N VAL A 5 -0.45 1.54 -5.88
CA VAL A 5 0.69 2.45 -5.95
C VAL A 5 0.26 3.77 -6.58
N ALA A 6 0.49 4.86 -5.86
CA ALA A 6 0.32 6.22 -6.35
C ALA A 6 1.55 6.63 -7.15
N SER A 7 1.42 6.61 -8.47
CA SER A 7 2.47 6.92 -9.43
C SER A 7 1.91 7.81 -10.54
N SER A 8 2.71 8.73 -11.10
CA SER A 8 2.34 9.46 -12.32
C SER A 8 3.03 8.97 -13.59
N ASP A 9 4.15 8.27 -13.47
CA ASP A 9 4.94 7.76 -14.60
C ASP A 9 4.86 6.23 -14.76
N GLY A 10 4.34 5.54 -13.74
CA GLY A 10 4.30 4.08 -13.66
C GLY A 10 5.64 3.42 -13.34
N GLU A 11 6.65 4.20 -13.00
CA GLU A 11 7.97 3.72 -12.63
C GLU A 11 8.28 3.97 -11.16
N ARG A 12 7.78 5.07 -10.59
CA ARG A 12 8.15 5.56 -9.26
C ARG A 12 6.96 5.83 -8.37
N VAL A 13 7.18 5.71 -7.06
CA VAL A 13 6.24 6.21 -6.04
C VAL A 13 6.48 7.71 -5.84
N ASP A 14 5.76 8.53 -6.59
CA ASP A 14 5.99 9.98 -6.69
C ASP A 14 4.77 10.84 -6.33
N GLN A 15 3.57 10.24 -6.27
CA GLN A 15 2.33 10.95 -6.01
C GLN A 15 1.90 10.92 -4.54
N HIS A 16 1.36 12.04 -4.06
CA HIS A 16 0.68 12.10 -2.76
C HIS A 16 -0.70 11.45 -2.88
N PHE A 17 -1.13 10.67 -1.88
CA PHE A 17 -2.38 9.89 -1.96
C PHE A 17 -3.62 10.72 -2.33
N GLY A 18 -3.79 11.88 -1.69
CA GLY A 18 -4.94 12.77 -1.93
C GLY A 18 -4.93 13.41 -3.32
N GLN A 19 -3.75 13.63 -3.90
CA GLN A 19 -3.56 14.29 -5.19
C GLN A 19 -3.58 13.33 -6.36
N ALA A 20 -3.13 12.09 -6.15
CA ALA A 20 -3.11 11.03 -7.15
C ALA A 20 -4.49 10.90 -7.82
N GLN A 21 -4.51 10.97 -9.16
CA GLN A 21 -5.72 10.81 -9.96
C GLN A 21 -6.02 9.35 -10.25
N HIS A 22 -5.02 8.48 -10.14
CA HIS A 22 -5.14 7.05 -10.35
C HIS A 22 -4.17 6.29 -9.45
N PHE A 23 -4.35 4.97 -9.40
CA PHE A 23 -3.44 4.04 -8.75
C PHE A 23 -3.17 2.86 -9.68
N LEU A 24 -1.91 2.45 -9.73
CA LEU A 24 -1.51 1.20 -10.34
C LEU A 24 -1.75 0.07 -9.35
N ILE A 25 -2.45 -0.97 -9.80
CA ILE A 25 -2.80 -2.12 -8.97
C ILE A 25 -1.92 -3.29 -9.38
N PHE A 26 -1.19 -3.81 -8.41
CA PHE A 26 -0.38 -5.01 -8.54
C PHE A 26 -0.98 -6.14 -7.70
N GLN A 27 -0.81 -7.37 -8.15
CA GLN A 27 -1.16 -8.57 -7.42
C GLN A 27 0.13 -9.30 -7.04
N MET A 28 0.33 -9.48 -5.74
CA MET A 28 1.34 -10.40 -5.21
C MET A 28 0.72 -11.79 -5.06
N GLY A 29 1.22 -12.75 -5.82
CA GLY A 29 0.86 -14.16 -5.79
C GLY A 29 2.04 -15.06 -5.44
N LYS A 30 1.90 -16.38 -5.66
CA LYS A 30 3.01 -17.34 -5.49
C LYS A 30 4.08 -17.18 -6.57
N SER A 31 3.69 -16.72 -7.76
CA SER A 31 4.55 -16.47 -8.92
C SER A 31 5.37 -15.18 -8.82
N GLY A 32 5.03 -14.29 -7.88
CA GLY A 32 5.65 -12.98 -7.75
C GLY A 32 4.63 -11.84 -7.86
N LEU A 33 5.13 -10.68 -8.29
CA LEU A 33 4.37 -9.44 -8.44
C LEU A 33 3.98 -9.23 -9.89
N GLU A 34 2.69 -9.04 -10.15
CA GLU A 34 2.14 -8.83 -11.49
C GLU A 34 1.30 -7.55 -11.53
N PHE A 35 1.43 -6.76 -12.60
CA PHE A 35 0.53 -5.62 -12.84
C PHE A 35 -0.85 -6.15 -13.26
N VAL A 36 -1.91 -5.60 -12.67
CA VAL A 36 -3.29 -6.03 -12.93
C VAL A 36 -4.03 -4.98 -13.74
N GLU A 37 -4.10 -3.76 -13.22
CA GLU A 37 -4.94 -2.70 -13.78
C GLU A 37 -4.55 -1.32 -13.26
N LEU A 38 -4.99 -0.28 -13.96
CA LEU A 38 -4.95 1.11 -13.50
C LEU A 38 -6.36 1.51 -13.06
N ARG A 39 -6.50 2.03 -11.84
CA ARG A 39 -7.79 2.51 -11.31
C ARG A 39 -7.79 4.02 -11.19
N GLU A 40 -8.71 4.68 -11.89
CA GLU A 40 -8.89 6.13 -11.85
C GLU A 40 -9.87 6.54 -10.74
N LYS A 41 -9.59 7.65 -10.06
CA LYS A 41 -10.62 8.40 -9.33
C LYS A 41 -11.52 9.05 -10.40
N SER A 42 -12.84 8.87 -10.29
CA SER A 42 -13.77 9.25 -11.36
C SER A 42 -13.57 10.71 -11.82
N LYS A 43 -13.77 10.98 -13.11
CA LYS A 43 -13.58 12.31 -13.74
C LYS A 43 -14.64 13.36 -13.39
N ASN A 44 -15.64 13.02 -12.58
CA ASN A 44 -16.66 14.00 -12.19
C ASN A 44 -15.98 15.13 -11.39
N PRO A 45 -16.28 16.41 -11.69
CA PRO A 45 -15.69 17.53 -10.98
C PRO A 45 -16.10 17.47 -9.51
N ILE A 46 -15.16 17.03 -8.69
CA ILE A 46 -15.29 17.02 -7.24
C ILE A 46 -14.90 18.43 -6.79
N TYR A 47 -15.89 19.25 -6.48
CA TYR A 47 -15.70 20.62 -5.97
C TYR A 47 -15.22 20.67 -4.51
N ASP A 48 -15.03 19.51 -3.85
CA ASP A 48 -14.72 19.40 -2.44
C ASP A 48 -13.42 18.60 -2.18
N HIS A 49 -12.50 19.20 -1.43
CA HIS A 49 -11.21 18.62 -1.07
C HIS A 49 -11.35 17.29 -0.30
N GLU A 50 -12.38 17.12 0.53
CA GLU A 50 -12.61 15.87 1.27
C GLU A 50 -12.97 14.70 0.33
N TYR A 51 -13.68 14.97 -0.75
CA TYR A 51 -14.11 13.93 -1.69
C TYR A 51 -12.94 13.35 -2.49
N ARG A 52 -11.82 14.08 -2.64
CA ARG A 52 -10.68 13.66 -3.47
C ARG A 52 -9.96 12.42 -2.94
N TRP A 53 -9.84 12.27 -1.62
CA TRP A 53 -9.19 11.10 -1.02
C TRP A 53 -10.19 10.00 -0.65
N LYS A 54 -11.45 10.37 -0.33
CA LYS A 54 -12.55 9.41 -0.10
C LYS A 54 -12.78 8.50 -1.31
N ARG A 55 -12.69 9.03 -2.54
CA ARG A 55 -12.78 8.20 -3.75
C ARG A 55 -11.61 7.20 -3.85
N GLY A 56 -10.44 7.59 -3.38
CA GLY A 56 -9.28 6.70 -3.27
C GLY A 56 -9.57 5.50 -2.36
N LEU A 57 -10.21 5.72 -1.21
CA LEU A 57 -10.62 4.62 -0.33
C LEU A 57 -11.53 3.62 -1.05
N GLU A 58 -12.54 4.13 -1.75
CA GLU A 58 -13.55 3.30 -2.39
C GLU A 58 -12.96 2.39 -3.48
N ILE A 59 -12.10 2.95 -4.33
CA ILE A 59 -11.48 2.19 -5.43
C ILE A 59 -10.35 1.28 -4.96
N LEU A 60 -9.92 1.37 -3.70
CA LEU A 60 -8.84 0.57 -3.12
C LEU A 60 -9.31 -0.39 -2.02
N LYS A 61 -10.63 -0.55 -1.81
CA LYS A 61 -11.22 -1.36 -0.71
C LYS A 61 -10.79 -2.84 -0.68
N ASP A 62 -10.37 -3.39 -1.81
CA ASP A 62 -9.87 -4.76 -1.97
C ASP A 62 -8.33 -4.86 -1.95
N CYS A 63 -7.63 -3.72 -1.86
CA CYS A 63 -6.19 -3.68 -1.64
C CYS A 63 -5.86 -3.94 -0.17
N LYS A 64 -4.64 -4.43 0.08
CA LYS A 64 -4.11 -4.62 1.43
C LYS A 64 -3.06 -3.60 1.80
N VAL A 65 -2.40 -3.03 0.80
CA VAL A 65 -1.33 -2.04 0.98
C VAL A 65 -1.50 -0.97 -0.08
N VAL A 66 -1.27 0.29 0.29
CA VAL A 66 -1.12 1.39 -0.66
C VAL A 66 0.22 2.11 -0.45
N PHE A 67 0.98 2.25 -1.53
CA PHE A 67 2.21 3.02 -1.59
C PHE A 67 1.92 4.42 -2.11
N CYS A 68 2.45 5.43 -1.43
CA CYS A 68 2.39 6.81 -1.89
C CYS A 68 3.61 7.60 -1.40
N ARG A 69 3.87 8.77 -1.99
CA ARG A 69 4.97 9.64 -1.55
C ARG A 69 4.71 10.24 -0.18
N ARG A 70 3.47 10.66 0.06
CA ARG A 70 2.95 11.27 1.29
C ARG A 70 1.44 11.06 1.38
N ILE A 71 0.94 11.06 2.61
CA ILE A 71 -0.48 11.05 2.93
C ILE A 71 -0.73 11.92 4.17
N GLY A 72 -1.89 12.56 4.26
CA GLY A 72 -2.32 13.26 5.48
C GLY A 72 -2.87 12.30 6.53
N ASP A 73 -3.00 12.76 7.77
CA ASP A 73 -3.37 11.91 8.91
C ASP A 73 -4.78 11.31 8.78
N GLU A 74 -5.76 12.12 8.40
CA GLU A 74 -7.15 11.67 8.24
C GLU A 74 -7.31 10.55 7.18
N PRO A 75 -6.87 10.71 5.90
CA PRO A 75 -6.98 9.63 4.93
C PRO A 75 -6.15 8.40 5.32
N ARG A 76 -5.01 8.59 6.04
CA ARG A 76 -4.22 7.47 6.56
C ARG A 76 -5.04 6.66 7.57
N GLN A 77 -5.62 7.33 8.55
CA GLN A 77 -6.45 6.66 9.56
C GLN A 77 -7.61 5.91 8.92
N LYS A 78 -8.29 6.52 7.93
CA LYS A 78 -9.39 5.87 7.22
C LYS A 78 -8.97 4.65 6.40
N LEU A 79 -7.79 4.66 5.77
CA LEU A 79 -7.25 3.48 5.10
C LEU A 79 -7.02 2.34 6.10
N LEU A 80 -6.39 2.65 7.24
CA LEU A 80 -6.11 1.67 8.30
C LEU A 80 -7.39 1.08 8.89
N GLU A 81 -8.41 1.90 9.15
CA GLU A 81 -9.74 1.46 9.61
C GLU A 81 -10.41 0.49 8.61
N ASN A 82 -10.06 0.57 7.33
CA ASN A 82 -10.54 -0.34 6.27
C ASN A 82 -9.59 -1.53 6.03
N GLY A 83 -8.58 -1.73 6.87
CA GLY A 83 -7.62 -2.83 6.75
C GLY A 83 -6.65 -2.67 5.58
N ILE A 84 -6.39 -1.43 5.17
CA ILE A 84 -5.42 -1.07 4.13
C ILE A 84 -4.21 -0.41 4.80
N GLU A 85 -3.07 -1.09 4.76
CA GLU A 85 -1.81 -0.55 5.24
C GLU A 85 -1.31 0.58 4.34
N VAL A 86 -0.69 1.60 4.92
CA VAL A 86 -0.15 2.74 4.18
C VAL A 86 1.37 2.81 4.31
N VAL A 87 2.06 2.71 3.17
CA VAL A 87 3.51 2.78 3.09
C VAL A 87 3.93 4.05 2.36
N GLU A 88 4.62 4.95 3.07
CA GLU A 88 5.23 6.12 2.45
C GLU A 88 6.60 5.76 1.88
N SER A 89 6.78 5.95 0.57
CA SER A 89 8.06 5.72 -0.11
C SER A 89 8.42 6.93 -0.95
N LYS A 90 9.60 7.52 -0.71
CA LYS A 90 10.02 8.75 -1.38
C LYS A 90 10.90 8.43 -2.59
N ASN A 91 10.33 8.58 -3.80
CA ASN A 91 11.07 8.56 -5.07
C ASN A 91 11.83 7.24 -5.35
N ASN A 92 11.40 6.14 -4.72
CA ASN A 92 11.87 4.80 -5.07
C ASN A 92 11.12 4.32 -6.33
N THR A 93 11.78 3.45 -7.10
CA THR A 93 11.08 2.68 -8.12
C THR A 93 10.02 1.81 -7.45
N ILE A 94 8.92 1.55 -8.15
CA ILE A 94 7.81 0.75 -7.64
C ILE A 94 8.30 -0.63 -7.20
N THR A 95 9.12 -1.29 -8.02
CA THR A 95 9.70 -2.60 -7.72
C THR A 95 10.53 -2.57 -6.44
N ASN A 96 11.40 -1.58 -6.26
CA ASN A 96 12.23 -1.50 -5.05
C ASN A 96 11.38 -1.21 -3.82
N ALA A 97 10.41 -0.29 -3.91
CA ALA A 97 9.53 0.04 -2.81
C ALA A 97 8.76 -1.20 -2.31
N ILE A 98 8.18 -1.98 -3.23
CA ILE A 98 7.44 -3.20 -2.89
C ILE A 98 8.39 -4.27 -2.37
N THR A 99 9.55 -4.48 -3.01
CA THR A 99 10.52 -5.52 -2.60
C THR A 99 11.07 -5.24 -1.20
N SER A 100 11.44 -4.00 -0.90
CA SER A 100 11.92 -3.61 0.43
C SER A 100 10.84 -3.82 1.49
N TYR A 101 9.60 -3.44 1.21
CA TYR A 101 8.47 -3.68 2.11
C TYR A 101 8.27 -5.18 2.40
N LEU A 102 8.20 -6.00 1.35
CA LEU A 102 8.03 -7.45 1.51
C LEU A 102 9.20 -8.09 2.27
N THR A 103 10.42 -7.61 2.04
CA THR A 103 11.61 -8.08 2.76
C THR A 103 11.50 -7.80 4.26
N LEU A 104 11.07 -6.61 4.66
CA LEU A 104 10.86 -6.24 6.06
C LEU A 104 9.77 -7.11 6.70
N VAL A 105 8.63 -7.29 6.04
CA VAL A 105 7.53 -8.14 6.53
C VAL A 105 8.01 -9.59 6.75
N ILE A 106 8.77 -10.15 5.81
CA ILE A 106 9.31 -11.52 5.93
C ILE A 106 10.30 -11.62 7.11
N GLN A 107 11.14 -10.59 7.33
CA GLN A 107 12.09 -10.56 8.44
C GLN A 107 11.38 -10.47 9.80
N GLU A 108 10.30 -9.70 9.88
CA GLU A 108 9.47 -9.57 11.08
C GLU A 108 8.79 -10.90 11.43
N ILE A 109 8.17 -11.57 10.44
CA ILE A 109 7.55 -12.89 10.62
C ILE A 109 8.57 -13.92 11.12
N LYS A 110 9.78 -13.96 10.51
CA LYS A 110 10.84 -14.88 10.94
C LYS A 110 11.31 -14.60 12.36
N SER A 111 11.43 -13.32 12.73
CA SER A 111 11.83 -12.92 14.07
C SER A 111 10.81 -13.34 15.12
N ASN A 112 9.51 -13.18 14.83
CA ASN A 112 8.44 -13.54 15.75
C ASN A 112 8.34 -15.05 15.97
N ASN A 113 8.47 -15.86 14.90
CA ASN A 113 8.43 -17.32 15.02
C ASN A 113 9.59 -17.88 15.89
N ASN A 114 10.77 -17.27 15.81
CA ASN A 114 11.93 -17.69 16.60
C ASN A 114 11.80 -17.39 18.11
N VAL A 115 10.91 -16.48 18.51
CA VAL A 115 10.63 -16.19 19.94
C VAL A 115 9.69 -17.24 20.51
N GLU A 116 8.63 -17.59 19.79
CA GLU A 116 7.66 -18.61 20.22
C GLU A 116 8.30 -20.00 20.41
N GLU A 117 9.23 -20.40 19.54
CA GLU A 117 9.98 -21.65 19.69
C GLU A 117 10.85 -21.67 20.96
N LYS A 118 11.49 -20.54 21.30
CA LYS A 118 12.32 -20.42 22.52
C LYS A 118 11.49 -20.41 23.80
N ASP A 119 10.31 -19.79 23.78
CA ASP A 119 9.39 -19.77 24.93
C ASP A 119 8.73 -21.13 25.16
N ALA A 120 8.54 -21.94 24.11
CA ALA A 120 8.06 -23.31 24.21
C ALA A 120 9.11 -24.26 24.79
N GLN A 121 10.40 -24.07 24.47
CA GLN A 121 11.49 -24.93 24.93
C GLN A 121 11.98 -24.66 26.37
N ASN A 122 11.65 -23.49 26.95
CA ASN A 122 12.08 -23.08 28.30
C ASN A 122 11.04 -23.34 29.40
N ARG A 123 9.96 -24.09 29.11
CA ARG A 123 8.90 -24.43 30.08
C ARG A 123 9.01 -25.83 30.69
N ASP A 124 10.08 -26.56 30.37
CA ASP A 124 10.43 -27.87 30.95
C ASP A 124 11.57 -27.76 31.97
#